data_AF-A0A0G2FGY3-F1
#
_entry.id   AF-A0A0G2FGY3-F1
#
_cell.length_a   1.000
_cell.length_b   1.000
_cell.length_c   1.000
_cell.angle_alpha   90.00
_cell.angle_beta   90.00
_cell.angle_gamma   90.00
#
_symmetry.space_group_name_H-M   'P 1'
#
loop_
_entity.id
_entity.type
_entity.pdbx_description
1 polymer ?
#
loop_
_entity_poly.entity_id
_entity_poly.type
_entity_poly.pdbx_seq_one_letter_code
_entity_poly.pdbx_strand_id
1 'polypeptide(L)'
;MSSTHVSPLPSDLLPPESPTVSPCKAISFSTWKTLQELRRAGQLDTKKKLALHQFVHHVKEPTADLPVYLTPLQSRNFAFISHLRLAGSCLIKAEELLYLPQWSKNLGVLELMEPSDCEAPFPRLSDRLFKAWSLSDDPFPKLKGIGLSTHSSITEQSLQYLTQFPALIMLDITAAKQDWTQPDSLANAFGWIYCNWAEAPRWHDDDNDDDERDRDIVPVTTAGDRAKQPQKY
;
A
#
# COMPACT_ATOMS: atom_id res chain seq x y z
N MET A 1 -25.94 41.03 -57.12
CA MET A 1 -25.86 41.92 -55.94
C MET A 1 -26.13 41.03 -54.73
N SER A 2 -25.23 40.15 -54.27
CA SER A 2 -23.84 40.33 -53.84
C SER A 2 -23.70 41.29 -52.66
N SER A 3 -23.72 40.76 -51.43
CA SER A 3 -22.63 40.90 -50.44
C SER A 3 -23.03 40.13 -49.15
N THR A 4 -22.34 39.06 -48.71
CA THR A 4 -21.18 39.03 -47.78
C THR A 4 -21.44 39.74 -46.43
N HIS A 5 -21.04 39.29 -45.24
CA HIS A 5 -20.07 38.28 -44.80
C HIS A 5 -20.36 37.98 -43.31
N VAL A 6 -20.13 36.74 -42.87
CA VAL A 6 -20.14 36.29 -41.47
C VAL A 6 -18.89 36.80 -40.74
N SER A 7 -18.99 37.21 -39.47
CA SER A 7 -17.91 37.07 -38.47
C SER A 7 -18.40 37.37 -37.05
N PRO A 8 -18.50 36.37 -36.15
CA PRO A 8 -18.19 36.57 -34.75
C PRO A 8 -16.69 36.32 -34.47
N LEU A 9 -16.18 37.04 -33.47
CA LEU A 9 -14.79 37.13 -33.04
C LEU A 9 -14.14 35.79 -32.58
N PRO A 10 -12.79 35.75 -32.48
CA PRO A 10 -11.98 34.53 -32.42
C PRO A 10 -12.19 33.68 -31.16
N SER A 11 -12.17 32.37 -31.35
CA SER A 11 -12.22 31.34 -30.29
C SER A 11 -10.90 31.15 -29.53
N ASP A 12 -9.93 32.05 -29.69
CA ASP A 12 -8.62 31.93 -29.07
C ASP A 12 -8.51 32.87 -27.88
N LEU A 13 -9.00 32.45 -26.71
CA LEU A 13 -8.58 32.97 -25.38
C LEU A 13 -9.27 32.22 -24.21
N LEU A 14 -9.37 30.89 -24.28
CA LEU A 14 -9.59 30.06 -23.09
C LEU A 14 -8.34 29.18 -22.84
N PRO A 15 -7.72 29.25 -21.65
CA PRO A 15 -6.61 28.37 -21.28
C PRO A 15 -7.10 26.92 -21.11
N PRO A 16 -6.20 25.94 -21.25
CA PRO A 16 -6.54 24.58 -21.67
C PRO A 16 -7.45 23.89 -20.67
N GLU A 17 -8.54 23.33 -21.17
CA GLU A 17 -9.30 22.29 -20.49
C GLU A 17 -8.31 21.27 -19.94
N SER A 18 -8.43 21.05 -18.64
CA SER A 18 -7.65 20.09 -17.87
C SER A 18 -7.60 18.77 -18.64
N PRO A 19 -6.46 18.05 -18.68
CA PRO A 19 -6.41 16.77 -19.34
C PRO A 19 -7.46 15.87 -18.69
N THR A 20 -8.55 15.65 -19.42
CA THR A 20 -9.50 14.57 -19.17
C THR A 20 -8.62 13.34 -19.09
N VAL A 21 -8.48 12.80 -17.88
CA VAL A 21 -7.74 11.57 -17.61
C VAL A 21 -8.46 10.50 -18.40
N SER A 22 -8.00 10.29 -19.63
CA SER A 22 -8.37 9.15 -20.45
C SER A 22 -8.14 7.92 -19.58
N PRO A 23 -9.04 6.93 -19.57
CA PRO A 23 -8.74 5.65 -18.93
C PRO A 23 -7.46 5.17 -19.60
N CYS A 24 -6.34 5.20 -18.86
CA CYS A 24 -5.11 4.62 -19.34
C CYS A 24 -5.48 3.20 -19.73
N LYS A 25 -5.47 2.90 -21.04
CA LYS A 25 -5.55 1.51 -21.51
C LYS A 25 -4.52 0.76 -20.70
N ALA A 26 -4.98 -0.11 -19.80
CA ALA A 26 -4.10 -0.81 -18.89
C ALA A 26 -3.05 -1.54 -19.74
N ILE A 27 -1.78 -1.22 -19.53
CA ILE A 27 -0.68 -1.89 -20.24
C ILE A 27 -0.74 -3.38 -19.91
N SER A 28 -0.47 -4.27 -20.86
CA SER A 28 -0.37 -5.70 -20.51
C SER A 28 0.85 -5.94 -19.62
N PHE A 29 0.82 -7.00 -18.80
CA PHE A 29 1.98 -7.40 -17.99
C PHE A 29 3.23 -7.63 -18.84
N SER A 30 3.07 -8.23 -20.04
CA SER A 30 4.15 -8.41 -21.00
C SER A 30 4.75 -7.08 -21.47
N THR A 31 3.91 -6.10 -21.80
CA THR A 31 4.33 -4.74 -22.18
C THR A 31 5.06 -4.06 -21.04
N TRP A 32 4.52 -4.14 -19.82
CA TRP A 32 5.17 -3.61 -18.62
C TRP A 32 6.55 -4.23 -18.39
N LYS A 33 6.67 -5.56 -18.52
CA LYS A 33 7.93 -6.28 -18.35
C LYS A 33 8.98 -5.83 -19.37
N THR A 34 8.60 -5.72 -20.65
CA THR A 34 9.50 -5.20 -21.69
C THR A 34 9.97 -3.79 -21.38
N LEU A 35 9.07 -2.91 -20.91
CA LEU A 35 9.44 -1.55 -20.50
C LEU A 35 10.43 -1.55 -19.32
N GLN A 36 10.32 -2.49 -18.37
CA GLN A 36 11.32 -2.63 -17.30
C GLN A 36 12.69 -3.07 -17.81
N GLU A 37 12.74 -4.02 -18.73
CA GLU A 37 14.01 -4.49 -19.29
C GLU A 37 14.70 -3.40 -20.12
N LEU A 38 13.95 -2.67 -20.96
CA LEU A 38 14.48 -1.53 -21.73
C LEU A 38 15.02 -0.43 -20.81
N ARG A 39 14.32 -0.16 -19.70
CA ARG A 39 14.80 0.76 -18.66
C ARG A 39 16.09 0.26 -18.00
N ARG A 40 16.16 -1.00 -17.60
CA ARG A 40 17.39 -1.59 -17.02
C ARG A 40 18.57 -1.49 -17.97
N ALA A 41 18.32 -1.60 -19.27
CA ALA A 41 19.30 -1.40 -20.33
C ALA A 41 19.67 0.08 -20.59
N GLY A 42 19.12 1.05 -19.84
CA GLY A 42 19.39 2.48 -20.00
C GLY A 42 18.75 3.11 -21.23
N GLN A 43 17.79 2.43 -21.87
CA GLN A 43 17.18 2.86 -23.14
C GLN A 43 15.90 3.70 -22.95
N LEU A 44 15.47 3.91 -21.70
CA LEU A 44 14.35 4.78 -21.35
C LEU A 44 14.83 5.94 -20.46
N ASP A 45 14.46 7.16 -20.82
CA ASP A 45 14.75 8.36 -20.00
C ASP A 45 14.01 8.27 -18.65
N THR A 46 14.78 8.32 -17.56
CA THR A 46 14.35 8.08 -16.17
C THR A 46 13.47 9.18 -15.59
N LYS A 47 13.36 10.34 -16.27
CA LYS A 47 12.59 11.50 -15.80
C LYS A 47 11.07 11.30 -15.77
N LYS A 48 10.52 10.22 -16.34
CA LYS A 48 9.08 9.92 -16.29
C LYS A 48 8.76 8.63 -15.51
N LYS A 49 8.25 8.89 -14.29
CA LYS A 49 7.14 8.23 -13.57
C LYS A 49 7.38 6.89 -12.86
N LEU A 50 7.16 6.96 -11.54
CA LEU A 50 6.91 5.86 -10.59
C LEU A 50 5.92 4.80 -11.11
N ALA A 51 4.97 5.19 -11.97
CA ALA A 51 3.96 4.31 -12.57
C ALA A 51 4.54 3.14 -13.39
N LEU A 52 5.79 3.24 -13.84
CA LEU A 52 6.46 2.11 -14.48
C LEU A 52 7.05 1.12 -13.45
N HIS A 53 7.24 1.46 -12.17
CA HIS A 53 7.81 0.52 -11.19
C HIS A 53 6.83 -0.53 -10.69
N GLN A 54 5.53 -0.25 -10.81
CA GLN A 54 4.49 -1.12 -10.27
C GLN A 54 3.49 -1.46 -11.38
N PHE A 55 3.24 -2.75 -11.52
CA PHE A 55 2.11 -3.26 -12.28
C PHE A 55 1.06 -3.76 -11.29
N VAL A 56 -0.15 -3.22 -11.39
CA VAL A 56 -1.28 -3.64 -10.54
C VAL A 56 -2.33 -4.29 -11.43
N HIS A 57 -2.68 -5.53 -11.09
CA HIS A 57 -3.80 -6.22 -11.68
C HIS A 57 -4.83 -6.50 -10.58
N HIS A 58 -6.03 -5.94 -10.75
CA HIS A 58 -7.12 -6.10 -9.79
C HIS A 58 -8.25 -6.89 -10.43
N VAL A 59 -8.64 -8.00 -9.80
CA VAL A 59 -9.73 -8.87 -10.23
C VAL A 59 -10.84 -8.74 -9.19
N LYS A 60 -11.99 -8.19 -9.59
CA LYS A 60 -13.12 -7.99 -8.68
C LYS A 60 -13.89 -9.27 -8.37
N GLU A 61 -14.00 -10.17 -9.35
CA GLU A 61 -14.80 -11.38 -9.27
C GLU A 61 -14.00 -12.56 -9.86
N PRO A 62 -13.13 -13.20 -9.06
CA PRO A 62 -12.36 -14.34 -9.53
C PRO A 62 -13.29 -15.54 -9.78
N THR A 63 -13.32 -16.03 -11.01
CA THR A 63 -14.14 -17.17 -11.46
C THR A 63 -13.32 -18.41 -11.79
N ALA A 64 -12.01 -18.26 -11.96
CA ALA A 64 -11.07 -19.34 -12.21
C ALA A 64 -10.32 -19.75 -10.93
N ASP A 65 -9.67 -20.89 -10.97
CA ASP A 65 -8.78 -21.33 -9.90
C ASP A 65 -7.59 -20.36 -9.73
N LEU A 66 -7.09 -20.24 -8.50
CA LEU A 66 -5.99 -19.35 -8.11
C LEU A 66 -4.74 -19.44 -9.01
N PRO A 67 -4.28 -20.64 -9.47
CA PRO A 67 -3.11 -20.75 -10.35
C PRO A 67 -3.21 -19.92 -11.64
N VAL A 68 -4.43 -19.75 -12.17
CA VAL A 68 -4.65 -18.99 -13.40
C VAL A 68 -4.24 -17.53 -13.18
N TYR A 69 -4.62 -16.94 -12.05
CA TYR A 69 -4.26 -15.56 -11.69
C TYR A 69 -2.81 -15.42 -11.25
N LEU A 70 -2.20 -16.48 -10.71
CA LEU A 70 -0.80 -16.48 -10.28
C LEU A 70 0.18 -16.69 -11.43
N THR A 71 -0.28 -17.17 -12.60
CA THR A 71 0.59 -17.44 -13.76
C THR A 71 1.55 -16.28 -14.10
N PRO A 72 1.11 -14.99 -14.12
CA PRO A 72 2.01 -13.86 -14.37
C PRO A 72 3.03 -13.63 -13.25
N LEU A 73 2.72 -14.08 -12.02
CA LEU A 73 3.62 -13.97 -10.87
C LEU A 73 4.70 -15.05 -10.90
N GLN A 74 4.48 -16.17 -11.58
CA GLN A 74 5.46 -17.26 -11.67
C GLN A 74 6.73 -16.79 -12.38
N SER A 75 7.83 -16.68 -11.64
CA SER A 75 9.12 -16.27 -12.17
C SER A 75 10.27 -17.01 -11.49
N ARG A 76 11.12 -17.68 -12.28
CA ARG A 76 12.29 -18.43 -11.78
C ARG A 76 13.49 -17.54 -11.47
N ASN A 77 13.59 -16.37 -12.10
CA ASN A 77 14.80 -15.54 -12.08
C ASN A 77 14.70 -14.32 -11.14
N PHE A 78 13.69 -14.28 -10.26
CA PHE A 78 13.42 -13.15 -9.35
C PHE A 78 13.48 -11.77 -10.04
N ALA A 79 13.15 -11.69 -11.34
CA ALA A 79 13.26 -10.45 -12.12
C ALA A 79 12.34 -9.33 -11.62
N PHE A 80 11.37 -9.65 -10.77
CA PHE A 80 10.48 -8.73 -10.09
C PHE A 80 10.03 -9.35 -8.77
N ILE A 81 9.61 -8.49 -7.85
CA ILE A 81 8.94 -8.89 -6.60
C ILE A 81 7.44 -8.69 -6.78
N SER A 82 6.64 -9.67 -6.36
CA SER A 82 5.18 -9.59 -6.44
C SER A 82 4.54 -9.30 -5.08
N HIS A 83 3.40 -8.64 -5.14
CA HIS A 83 2.48 -8.47 -4.02
C HIS A 83 1.17 -9.17 -4.39
N LEU A 84 0.76 -10.14 -3.58
CA LEU A 84 -0.53 -10.81 -3.72
C LEU A 84 -1.44 -10.35 -2.59
N ARG A 85 -2.62 -9.84 -2.95
CA ARG A 85 -3.67 -9.48 -2.01
C ARG A 85 -4.95 -10.23 -2.37
N LEU A 86 -5.40 -11.09 -1.45
CA LEU A 86 -6.73 -11.71 -1.49
C LEU A 86 -7.57 -11.03 -0.43
N ALA A 87 -8.59 -10.28 -0.85
CA ALA A 87 -9.43 -9.50 0.04
C ALA A 87 -10.88 -9.54 -0.40
N GLY A 88 -11.80 -9.63 0.57
CA GLY A 88 -13.23 -9.72 0.30
C GLY A 88 -13.66 -11.12 -0.14
N SER A 89 -14.92 -11.25 -0.55
CA SER A 89 -15.52 -12.52 -0.95
C SER A 89 -14.81 -13.15 -2.15
N CYS A 90 -14.37 -14.41 -2.04
CA CYS A 90 -13.82 -15.18 -3.15
C CYS A 90 -14.06 -16.69 -3.00
N LEU A 91 -14.18 -17.38 -4.14
CA LEU A 91 -14.41 -18.83 -4.20
C LEU A 91 -13.12 -19.65 -4.19
N ILE A 92 -11.97 -19.00 -3.96
CA ILE A 92 -10.68 -19.66 -3.83
C ILE A 92 -10.73 -20.60 -2.64
N LYS A 93 -10.30 -21.84 -2.83
CA LYS A 93 -10.36 -22.86 -1.79
C LYS A 93 -9.09 -22.84 -0.94
N ALA A 94 -9.21 -23.29 0.31
CA ALA A 94 -8.07 -23.38 1.23
C ALA A 94 -6.99 -24.33 0.71
N GLU A 95 -7.36 -25.38 -0.04
CA GLU A 95 -6.41 -26.32 -0.64
C GLU A 95 -5.54 -25.65 -1.71
N GLU A 96 -6.06 -24.66 -2.43
CA GLU A 96 -5.28 -23.92 -3.42
C GLU A 96 -4.21 -23.06 -2.74
N LEU A 97 -4.51 -22.51 -1.55
CA LEU A 97 -3.54 -21.74 -0.77
C LEU A 97 -2.36 -22.62 -0.31
N LEU A 98 -2.55 -23.92 -0.09
CA LEU A 98 -1.45 -24.83 0.32
C LEU A 98 -0.28 -24.82 -0.66
N TYR A 99 -0.55 -24.65 -1.95
CA TYR A 99 0.45 -24.68 -3.02
C TYR A 99 1.06 -23.31 -3.34
N LEU A 100 0.63 -22.24 -2.65
CA LEU A 100 1.14 -20.89 -2.87
C LEU A 100 2.68 -20.77 -2.76
N PRO A 101 3.38 -21.41 -1.78
CA PRO A 101 4.84 -21.37 -1.71
C PRO A 101 5.54 -22.02 -2.92
N GLN A 102 4.86 -22.94 -3.63
CA GLN A 102 5.39 -23.61 -4.82
C GLN A 102 5.23 -22.73 -6.05
N TRP A 103 4.09 -22.05 -6.19
CA TRP A 103 3.79 -21.24 -7.38
C TRP A 103 4.47 -19.87 -7.37
N SER A 104 4.64 -19.25 -6.21
CA SER A 104 5.00 -17.83 -6.11
C SER A 104 6.33 -17.59 -5.38
N LYS A 105 7.44 -18.04 -5.96
CA LYS A 105 8.79 -17.90 -5.33
C LYS A 105 9.23 -16.44 -5.15
N ASN A 106 8.81 -15.55 -6.04
CA ASN A 106 9.10 -14.11 -6.04
C ASN A 106 8.10 -13.26 -5.23
N LEU A 107 7.21 -13.89 -4.46
CA LEU A 107 6.28 -13.20 -3.59
C LEU A 107 7.03 -12.45 -2.49
N GLY A 108 6.87 -11.12 -2.46
CA GLY A 108 7.47 -10.24 -1.45
C GLY A 108 6.49 -9.80 -0.38
N VAL A 109 5.22 -9.66 -0.71
CA VAL A 109 4.16 -9.33 0.24
C VAL A 109 2.95 -10.21 -0.03
N LEU A 110 2.39 -10.80 1.03
CA LEU A 110 1.15 -11.56 0.99
C LEU A 110 0.13 -10.93 1.92
N GLU A 111 -1.02 -10.55 1.40
CA GLU A 111 -2.15 -10.05 2.19
C GLU A 111 -3.34 -10.99 2.02
N LEU A 112 -3.85 -11.51 3.13
CA LEU A 112 -5.07 -12.33 3.20
C LEU A 112 -6.05 -11.63 4.14
N MET A 113 -7.10 -11.04 3.58
CA MET A 113 -8.08 -10.27 4.33
C MET A 113 -9.46 -10.89 4.20
N GLU A 114 -9.86 -11.62 5.23
CA GLU A 114 -11.22 -12.13 5.33
C GLU A 114 -12.22 -10.97 5.28
N PRO A 115 -13.36 -11.17 4.57
CA PRO A 115 -14.43 -10.21 4.55
C PRO A 115 -15.03 -10.03 5.94
N SER A 116 -15.52 -8.82 6.24
CA SER A 116 -16.25 -8.55 7.50
C SER A 116 -17.58 -9.30 7.60
N ASP A 117 -18.13 -9.71 6.45
CA ASP A 117 -19.27 -10.61 6.38
C ASP A 117 -18.79 -12.06 6.54
N CYS A 118 -19.04 -12.65 7.70
CA CYS A 118 -18.62 -14.01 8.04
C CYS A 118 -19.26 -15.09 7.15
N GLU A 119 -20.37 -14.78 6.50
CA GLU A 119 -21.07 -15.72 5.59
C GLU A 119 -20.53 -15.63 4.15
N ALA A 120 -19.76 -14.58 3.83
CA ALA A 120 -19.16 -14.44 2.53
C ALA A 120 -18.07 -15.52 2.34
N PRO A 121 -18.04 -16.21 1.18
CA PRO A 121 -17.05 -17.24 0.94
C PRO A 121 -15.64 -16.65 0.95
N PHE A 122 -14.75 -17.30 1.68
CA PHE A 122 -13.33 -17.00 1.72
C PHE A 122 -12.55 -18.27 2.10
N PRO A 123 -11.33 -18.49 1.59
CA PRO A 123 -10.52 -19.63 2.00
C PRO A 123 -10.21 -19.55 3.50
N ARG A 124 -10.63 -20.57 4.25
CA ARG A 124 -10.41 -20.61 5.70
C ARG A 124 -8.91 -20.58 6.03
N LEU A 125 -8.50 -19.53 6.74
CA LEU A 125 -7.16 -19.42 7.27
C LEU A 125 -7.05 -20.25 8.57
N SER A 126 -5.90 -20.89 8.79
CA SER A 126 -5.68 -21.70 9.99
C SER A 126 -4.20 -21.93 10.26
N ASP A 127 -3.85 -22.25 11.50
CA ASP A 127 -2.48 -22.61 11.88
C ASP A 127 -1.92 -23.79 11.08
N ARG A 128 -2.81 -24.70 10.63
CA ARG A 128 -2.44 -25.85 9.80
C ARG A 128 -1.94 -25.42 8.41
N LEU A 129 -2.52 -24.37 7.84
CA LEU A 129 -2.07 -23.81 6.56
C LEU A 129 -0.64 -23.27 6.69
N PHE A 130 -0.38 -22.46 7.72
CA PHE A 130 0.96 -21.90 7.96
C PHE A 130 2.00 -22.96 8.30
N LYS A 131 1.60 -23.99 9.07
CA LYS A 131 2.44 -25.16 9.30
C LYS A 131 2.79 -25.89 7.99
N ALA A 132 1.81 -26.10 7.11
CA ALA A 132 2.05 -26.76 5.84
C ALA A 132 3.02 -25.96 4.95
N TRP A 133 2.88 -24.63 4.96
CA TRP A 133 3.84 -23.75 4.29
C TRP A 133 5.23 -23.85 4.90
N SER A 134 5.37 -23.83 6.23
CA SER A 134 6.69 -23.89 6.87
C SER A 134 7.43 -25.21 6.62
N LEU A 135 6.69 -26.29 6.35
CA LEU A 135 7.25 -27.60 6.00
C LEU A 135 7.58 -27.76 4.50
N SER A 136 7.24 -26.77 3.67
CA SER A 136 7.55 -26.82 2.23
C SER A 136 9.03 -26.54 1.98
N ASP A 137 9.61 -27.15 0.94
CA ASP A 137 10.99 -26.90 0.55
C ASP A 137 11.17 -25.44 0.09
N ASP A 138 12.01 -24.69 0.81
CA ASP A 138 12.30 -23.26 0.61
C ASP A 138 11.01 -22.42 0.48
N PRO A 139 10.25 -22.25 1.59
CA PRO A 139 8.97 -21.59 1.55
C PRO A 139 9.18 -20.08 1.41
N PHE A 140 8.60 -19.51 0.35
CA PHE A 140 8.57 -18.07 0.13
C PHE A 140 9.93 -17.35 0.28
N PRO A 141 10.92 -17.66 -0.58
CA PRO A 141 12.30 -17.18 -0.41
C PRO A 141 12.48 -15.65 -0.49
N LYS A 142 11.45 -14.91 -0.93
CA LYS A 142 11.46 -13.44 -1.04
C LYS A 142 10.43 -12.73 -0.17
N LEU A 143 9.61 -13.47 0.58
CA LEU A 143 8.49 -12.88 1.32
C LEU A 143 9.01 -12.09 2.51
N LYS A 144 8.72 -10.79 2.50
CA LYS A 144 9.13 -9.81 3.50
C LYS A 144 8.00 -9.48 4.46
N GLY A 145 6.77 -9.37 3.95
CA GLY A 145 5.61 -9.00 4.74
C GLY A 145 4.44 -9.98 4.56
N ILE A 146 3.77 -10.30 5.66
CA ILE A 146 2.45 -10.94 5.63
C ILE A 146 1.47 -10.05 6.38
N GLY A 147 0.36 -9.72 5.74
CA GLY A 147 -0.81 -9.08 6.35
C GLY A 147 -1.97 -10.06 6.45
N LEU A 148 -2.48 -10.30 7.64
CA LEU A 148 -3.62 -11.16 7.91
C LEU A 148 -4.73 -10.32 8.55
N SER A 149 -5.92 -10.34 7.97
CA SER A 149 -7.14 -9.89 8.64
C SER A 149 -8.08 -11.06 8.70
N THR A 150 -8.46 -11.50 9.89
CA THR A 150 -9.18 -12.75 10.05
C THR A 150 -10.16 -12.75 11.24
N HIS A 151 -11.32 -13.36 11.01
CA HIS A 151 -12.26 -13.82 12.02
C HIS A 151 -12.06 -15.31 12.36
N SER A 152 -11.15 -15.98 11.66
CA SER A 152 -10.93 -17.42 11.71
C SER A 152 -10.00 -17.87 12.84
N SER A 153 -9.82 -19.19 12.91
CA SER A 153 -9.02 -19.93 13.89
C SER A 153 -7.51 -19.81 13.67
N ILE A 154 -6.99 -18.60 13.46
CA ILE A 154 -5.55 -18.33 13.53
C ILE A 154 -5.22 -18.00 14.97
N THR A 155 -4.42 -18.84 15.61
CA THR A 155 -3.97 -18.63 16.98
C THR A 155 -2.54 -18.13 17.00
N GLU A 156 -2.07 -17.73 18.18
CA GLU A 156 -0.67 -17.45 18.45
C GLU A 156 0.28 -18.58 18.03
N GLN A 157 -0.19 -19.84 18.02
CA GLN A 157 0.58 -20.99 17.55
C GLN A 157 0.95 -20.90 16.06
N SER A 158 0.29 -20.07 15.26
CA SER A 158 0.71 -19.79 13.88
C SER A 158 2.09 -19.12 13.82
N LEU A 159 2.46 -18.31 14.81
CA LEU A 159 3.71 -17.53 14.80
C LEU A 159 4.93 -18.45 14.70
N GLN A 160 5.01 -19.52 15.48
CA GLN A 160 6.13 -20.47 15.41
C GLN A 160 6.36 -21.09 14.03
N TYR A 161 5.34 -21.11 13.15
CA TYR A 161 5.48 -21.57 11.76
C TYR A 161 5.88 -20.43 10.84
N LEU A 162 5.26 -19.25 10.99
CA LEU A 162 5.54 -18.07 10.18
C LEU A 162 6.97 -17.56 10.36
N THR A 163 7.51 -17.64 11.58
CA THR A 163 8.90 -17.24 11.89
C THR A 163 9.96 -18.12 11.23
N GLN A 164 9.57 -19.27 10.66
CA GLN A 164 10.48 -20.14 9.89
C GLN A 164 10.70 -19.65 8.46
N PHE A 165 9.94 -18.65 7.99
CA PHE A 165 10.10 -18.13 6.63
C PHE A 165 11.40 -17.33 6.51
N PRO A 166 12.30 -17.68 5.58
CA PRO A 166 13.70 -17.26 5.60
C PRO A 166 13.90 -15.77 5.38
N ALA A 167 12.97 -15.10 4.70
CA ALA A 167 13.09 -13.71 4.32
C ALA A 167 12.15 -12.77 5.09
N LEU A 168 11.27 -13.32 5.95
CA LEU A 168 10.18 -12.58 6.57
C LEU A 168 10.71 -11.57 7.59
N ILE A 169 10.18 -10.35 7.54
CA ILE A 169 10.58 -9.25 8.44
C ILE A 169 9.39 -8.55 9.10
N MET A 170 8.17 -8.75 8.57
CA MET A 170 6.98 -8.08 9.08
C MET A 170 5.78 -9.03 9.05
N LEU A 171 5.09 -9.09 10.19
CA LEU A 171 3.80 -9.74 10.37
C LEU A 171 2.82 -8.68 10.87
N ASP A 172 1.79 -8.41 10.08
CA ASP A 172 0.66 -7.58 10.48
C ASP A 172 -0.57 -8.49 10.61
N ILE A 173 -1.14 -8.56 11.82
CA ILE A 173 -2.22 -9.48 12.14
C ILE A 173 -3.35 -8.71 12.83
N THR A 174 -4.49 -8.64 12.15
CA THR A 174 -5.76 -8.17 12.69
C THR A 174 -6.64 -9.38 12.97
N ALA A 175 -6.81 -9.73 14.25
CA ALA A 175 -7.58 -10.89 14.70
C ALA A 175 -8.35 -10.60 15.99
N ALA A 176 -9.24 -11.51 16.39
CA ALA A 176 -9.96 -11.40 17.66
C ALA A 176 -9.01 -11.49 18.85
N LYS A 177 -9.12 -10.55 19.80
CA LYS A 177 -8.20 -10.42 20.96
C LYS A 177 -8.12 -11.68 21.83
N GLN A 178 -9.18 -12.49 21.86
CA GLN A 178 -9.26 -13.70 22.68
C GLN A 178 -8.30 -14.81 22.23
N ASP A 179 -7.92 -14.84 20.94
CA ASP A 179 -7.01 -15.82 20.37
C ASP A 179 -5.52 -15.39 20.49
N TRP A 180 -5.30 -14.17 20.99
CA TRP A 180 -4.01 -13.47 21.08
C TRP A 180 -3.79 -12.89 22.48
N THR A 181 -3.64 -13.79 23.47
CA THR A 181 -3.53 -13.45 24.90
C THR A 181 -2.15 -12.94 25.34
N GLN A 182 -1.06 -13.40 24.71
CA GLN A 182 0.33 -13.08 25.07
C GLN A 182 1.22 -12.86 23.84
N PRO A 183 0.84 -11.99 22.89
CA PRO A 183 1.57 -11.81 21.64
C PRO A 183 2.99 -11.27 21.84
N ASP A 184 3.19 -10.38 22.81
CA ASP A 184 4.50 -9.80 23.15
C ASP A 184 5.48 -10.87 23.67
N SER A 185 5.04 -11.69 24.63
CA SER A 185 5.87 -12.76 25.18
C SER A 185 6.29 -13.76 24.10
N LEU A 186 5.38 -14.09 23.18
CA LEU A 186 5.66 -15.02 22.09
C LEU A 186 6.58 -14.42 21.02
N ALA A 187 6.36 -13.15 20.64
CA ALA A 187 7.24 -12.44 19.72
C ALA A 187 8.68 -12.40 20.28
N ASN A 188 8.85 -12.01 21.54
CA ASN A 188 10.15 -11.98 22.21
C ASN A 188 10.82 -13.36 22.23
N ALA A 189 10.07 -14.44 22.49
CA ALA A 189 10.58 -15.81 22.48
C ALA A 189 11.15 -16.23 21.11
N PHE A 190 10.63 -15.67 20.01
CA PHE A 190 11.13 -15.90 18.65
C PHE A 190 12.08 -14.80 18.14
N GLY A 191 12.44 -13.81 18.98
CA GLY A 191 13.31 -12.70 18.59
C GLY A 191 12.64 -11.62 17.73
N TRP A 192 11.31 -11.52 17.79
CA TRP A 192 10.50 -10.52 17.10
C TRP A 192 10.15 -9.36 18.04
N ILE A 193 10.05 -8.15 17.48
CA ILE A 193 9.56 -6.98 18.19
C ILE A 193 8.05 -6.92 18.00
N TYR A 194 7.31 -6.97 19.10
CA TYR A 194 5.86 -6.79 19.08
C TYR A 194 5.49 -5.31 19.09
N CYS A 195 4.52 -4.93 18.26
CA CYS A 195 3.95 -3.59 18.25
C CYS A 195 2.42 -3.69 18.23
N ASN A 196 1.76 -3.08 19.22
CA ASN A 196 0.32 -2.91 19.20
C ASN A 196 -0.04 -1.60 18.47
N TRP A 197 -0.54 -1.68 17.25
CA TRP A 197 -0.89 -0.49 16.45
C TRP A 197 -2.02 0.35 17.05
N ALA A 198 -2.85 -0.21 17.93
CA ALA A 198 -3.88 0.54 18.64
C ALA A 198 -3.28 1.48 19.72
N GLU A 199 -2.09 1.17 20.21
CA GLU A 199 -1.37 1.92 21.24
C GLU A 199 -0.23 2.76 20.67
N ALA A 200 0.12 2.54 19.39
CA ALA A 200 1.10 3.36 18.70
C ALA A 200 0.63 4.83 18.71
N PRO A 201 1.52 5.80 19.02
CA PRO A 201 1.21 7.20 18.85
C PRO A 201 0.75 7.38 17.41
N ARG A 202 -0.51 7.80 17.22
CA ARG A 202 -0.93 8.29 15.92
C ARG A 202 -0.02 9.48 15.68
N TRP A 203 0.76 9.43 14.59
CA TRP A 203 1.42 10.61 14.09
C TRP A 203 0.28 11.60 13.83
N HIS A 204 0.05 12.49 14.79
CA HIS A 204 -0.72 13.67 14.54
C HIS A 204 0.13 14.41 13.52
N ASP A 205 -0.43 14.58 12.32
CA ASP A 205 0.00 15.66 11.45
C ASP A 205 -0.30 16.94 12.23
N ASP A 206 0.62 17.32 13.13
CA ASP A 206 0.73 18.67 13.65
C ASP A 206 1.23 19.55 12.49
N ASP A 207 0.43 19.64 11.44
CA ASP A 207 0.40 20.78 10.51
C ASP A 207 -0.42 21.90 11.19
N ASN A 208 -0.07 22.23 12.43
CA ASN A 208 -0.28 23.55 12.99
C ASN A 208 1.09 24.24 12.97
N ASP A 209 1.61 24.48 11.77
CA ASP A 209 2.50 25.62 11.56
C ASP A 209 1.61 26.86 11.73
N ASP A 210 1.64 27.39 12.95
CA ASP A 210 1.04 28.66 13.31
C ASP A 210 1.48 29.75 12.31
N ASP A 211 0.51 30.22 11.52
CA ASP A 211 0.53 31.51 10.84
C ASP A 211 0.55 32.63 11.91
N GLU A 212 1.71 32.81 12.57
CA GLU A 212 1.99 33.99 13.39
C GLU A 212 3.06 34.83 12.69
N ARG A 213 2.66 35.45 11.57
CA ARG A 213 3.37 36.61 11.00
C ARG A 213 2.39 37.75 10.73
N ASP A 214 2.84 38.92 11.13
CA ASP A 214 2.35 40.25 10.76
C ASP A 214 1.04 40.74 11.38
N ARG A 215 1.15 41.23 12.62
CA ARG A 215 0.41 42.44 13.04
C ARG A 215 1.29 43.38 13.87
N ASP A 216 2.29 43.97 13.23
CA ASP A 216 2.92 45.21 13.70
C ASP A 216 2.97 46.23 12.55
N ILE A 217 1.87 46.97 12.34
CA ILE A 217 1.91 48.28 11.70
C ILE A 217 0.93 49.20 12.43
N VAL A 218 1.43 49.99 13.37
CA VAL A 218 0.76 51.20 13.87
C VAL A 218 1.40 52.40 13.19
N PRO A 219 0.63 53.28 12.51
CA PRO A 219 1.18 54.48 11.91
C PRO A 219 1.35 55.59 12.95
N VAL A 220 2.53 56.20 12.92
CA VAL A 220 2.92 57.43 13.62
C VAL A 220 2.25 58.65 12.97
N THR A 221 1.61 59.50 13.76
CA THR A 221 1.61 60.97 13.55
C THR A 221 1.38 61.73 14.86
N THR A 222 2.49 62.29 15.38
CA THR A 222 2.75 63.67 15.81
C THR A 222 1.59 64.56 16.31
N ALA A 223 1.70 65.08 17.54
CA ALA A 223 2.11 66.47 17.82
C ALA A 223 1.71 66.97 19.23
N GLY A 224 2.71 67.45 19.97
CA GLY A 224 2.66 68.55 20.95
C GLY A 224 2.02 68.26 22.33
N ASP A 225 2.48 68.80 23.44
CA ASP A 225 3.59 69.69 23.75
C ASP A 225 3.68 69.76 25.30
N ARG A 226 4.81 70.27 25.80
CA ARG A 226 5.02 70.86 27.15
C ARG A 226 5.23 69.97 28.40
N ALA A 227 6.53 69.77 28.66
CA ALA A 227 7.30 70.33 29.80
C ALA A 227 6.83 70.11 31.25
N LYS A 228 7.65 69.41 32.06
CA LYS A 228 8.66 70.01 32.98
C LYS A 228 9.38 68.92 33.81
N GLN A 229 10.70 69.06 33.86
CA GLN A 229 11.70 68.41 34.74
C GLN A 229 11.49 68.74 36.26
N PRO A 230 12.38 68.31 37.18
CA PRO A 230 12.94 66.97 37.43
C PRO A 230 13.05 66.65 38.95
N GLN A 231 13.78 65.56 39.25
CA GLN A 231 14.67 65.32 40.40
C GLN A 231 14.24 64.35 41.51
N LYS A 232 15.22 63.48 41.82
CA LYS A 232 15.26 62.43 42.83
C LYS A 232 15.36 63.02 44.24
N TYR A 233 14.51 62.55 45.15
CA TYR A 233 14.83 61.80 46.38
C TYR A 233 13.51 61.42 47.05
#